data_AF-A0A836FPK4-F1
#
_entry.id   AF-A0A836FPK4-F1
#
_cell.length_a   1.000
_cell.length_b   1.000
_cell.length_c   1.000
_cell.angle_alpha   90.00
_cell.angle_beta   90.00
_cell.angle_gamma   90.00
#
_symmetry.space_group_name_H-M   'P 1'
#
loop_
_entity.id
_entity.type
_entity.pdbx_description
1 polymer ?
#
loop_
_entity_poly.entity_id
_entity_poly.type
_entity_poly.pdbx_seq_one_letter_code
_entity_poly.pdbx_strand_id
1 'polypeptide(L)'
;MIMRTLFAVYPVSLVFVFTVTAIGSNYTDINLSHEHVKYYFNSFPTAAEKCHNDATCPYKDSLDSKACWGYEEDCKPENSFSIPHCPGDHKGWVATKRAQLDTYYAQGDFGYIRDQRKEMMLLCEPLFIDDSSLECSEHMRFCRARNVMLNFTDLLNRKEPLRYKMDVLKEGQIGGYCTLNEKRLQENADHISPLQSWGPELRNFRKLPHRPIVHGDCDVIIEKPTFIMKIDAIVNMYHHFCDFFNLYASLHVNLSHPSAFDTDNHIMIWESYSYRSAFQDTFEAFTRNPLWDLKTFRGETVCFKNLVFPLLPRMIFGLYYNTPLIYGCEKSGLFKAFGDHVLHRLQISLHPRKDRKIRITLLSRDTQYRKILNENELVKALKENPEYKVNKMVYNKNVSFKKQLEITRNSDIFIGIHGAGLTHLMFLPDWAAVFEIYNCEDPNCYKDLARLRGVKYFTWKDTSKLVQQDPVCSYRLFIR
;
A
#
# COMPACT_ATOMS: atom_id res chain seq x y z
N MET A 1 85.82 41.52 -20.33
CA MET A 1 84.64 41.57 -19.44
C MET A 1 83.44 40.99 -20.17
N ILE A 2 83.22 39.68 -20.08
CA ILE A 2 81.93 39.02 -20.35
C ILE A 2 81.87 37.83 -19.38
N MET A 3 81.02 37.93 -18.36
CA MET A 3 80.83 36.93 -17.31
C MET A 3 79.72 35.97 -17.75
N ARG A 4 80.02 34.67 -17.87
CA ARG A 4 79.04 33.63 -18.18
C ARG A 4 78.54 33.00 -16.87
N THR A 5 77.28 33.24 -16.53
CA THR A 5 76.60 32.60 -15.40
C THR A 5 75.91 31.32 -15.90
N LEU A 6 76.31 30.16 -15.40
CA LEU A 6 75.64 28.87 -15.62
C LEU A 6 74.53 28.71 -14.58
N PHE A 7 73.27 28.65 -15.01
CA PHE A 7 72.15 28.25 -14.17
C PHE A 7 71.92 26.74 -14.31
N ALA A 8 72.06 26.01 -13.20
CA ALA A 8 71.64 24.62 -13.10
C ALA A 8 70.14 24.54 -12.87
N VAL A 9 69.41 23.84 -13.73
CA VAL A 9 67.96 23.60 -13.60
C VAL A 9 67.75 22.22 -12.99
N TYR A 10 67.21 22.16 -11.76
CA TYR A 10 66.75 20.91 -11.16
C TYR A 10 65.28 20.68 -11.50
N PRO A 11 64.87 19.51 -12.02
CA PRO A 11 63.47 19.21 -12.25
C PRO A 11 62.79 18.89 -10.92
N VAL A 12 61.77 19.67 -10.55
CA VAL A 12 60.87 19.35 -9.45
C VAL A 12 59.73 18.50 -10.01
N SER A 13 59.71 17.22 -9.67
CA SER A 13 58.57 16.34 -9.98
C SER A 13 57.44 16.60 -8.99
N LEU A 14 56.37 17.26 -9.44
CA LEU A 14 55.11 17.35 -8.69
C LEU A 14 54.36 16.03 -8.81
N VAL A 15 54.24 15.29 -7.70
CA VAL A 15 53.35 14.12 -7.59
C VAL A 15 51.97 14.62 -7.18
N PHE A 16 51.00 14.60 -8.09
CA PHE A 16 49.59 14.83 -7.78
C PHE A 16 48.99 13.57 -7.14
N VAL A 17 48.81 13.59 -5.82
CA VAL A 17 48.01 12.59 -5.11
C VAL A 17 46.54 13.00 -5.24
N PHE A 18 45.80 12.36 -6.14
CA PHE A 18 44.35 12.46 -6.19
C PHE A 18 43.76 11.64 -5.03
N THR A 19 43.42 12.28 -3.93
CA THR A 19 42.52 11.70 -2.94
C THR A 19 41.10 11.70 -3.50
N VAL A 20 40.67 10.56 -4.05
CA VAL A 20 39.26 10.32 -4.36
C VAL A 20 38.52 10.18 -3.04
N THR A 21 37.92 11.26 -2.55
CA THR A 21 36.92 11.16 -1.49
C THR A 21 35.69 10.49 -2.10
N ALA A 22 35.50 9.21 -1.85
CA ALA A 22 34.28 8.51 -2.19
C ALA A 22 33.12 9.18 -1.43
N ILE A 23 32.35 10.02 -2.11
CA ILE A 23 31.06 10.49 -1.62
C ILE A 23 30.14 9.26 -1.73
N GLY A 24 30.03 8.50 -0.64
CA GLY A 24 29.12 7.36 -0.56
C GLY A 24 27.70 7.81 -0.89
N SER A 25 26.99 7.06 -1.72
CA SER A 25 25.62 7.36 -2.08
C SER A 25 24.72 7.17 -0.86
N ASN A 26 23.74 8.05 -0.66
CA ASN A 26 22.77 7.88 0.42
C ASN A 26 21.72 6.82 0.04
N TYR A 27 21.75 5.66 0.69
CA TYR A 27 20.81 4.56 0.45
C TYR A 27 19.61 4.55 1.42
N THR A 28 19.49 5.54 2.31
CA THR A 28 18.41 5.57 3.33
C THR A 28 17.02 5.67 2.75
N ASP A 29 16.86 6.20 1.54
CA ASP A 29 15.54 6.38 0.93
C ASP A 29 14.92 5.06 0.43
N ILE A 30 15.74 4.04 0.10
CA ILE A 30 15.25 2.71 -0.26
C ILE A 30 14.42 2.14 0.91
N ASN A 31 15.05 1.93 2.08
CA ASN A 31 14.41 1.51 3.34
C ASN A 31 13.22 0.53 3.13
N LEU A 32 13.52 -0.54 2.39
CA LEU A 32 12.63 -1.67 2.11
C LEU A 32 13.00 -2.85 2.99
N SER A 33 12.01 -3.75 3.20
CA SER A 33 12.28 -5.01 3.89
C SER A 33 13.35 -5.81 3.14
N HIS A 34 14.19 -6.56 3.87
CA HIS A 34 15.27 -7.36 3.28
C HIS A 34 14.78 -8.24 2.13
N GLU A 35 13.60 -8.86 2.27
CA GLU A 35 13.01 -9.70 1.24
C GLU A 35 12.61 -8.92 -0.02
N HIS A 36 12.34 -7.62 0.07
CA HIS A 36 11.89 -6.78 -1.04
C HIS A 36 13.05 -6.15 -1.82
N VAL A 37 14.20 -5.94 -1.19
CA VAL A 37 15.35 -5.21 -1.75
C VAL A 37 15.83 -5.78 -3.08
N LYS A 38 15.89 -7.12 -3.21
CA LYS A 38 16.26 -7.77 -4.47
C LYS A 38 15.34 -7.43 -5.65
N TYR A 39 14.03 -7.42 -5.40
CA TYR A 39 13.03 -7.10 -6.43
C TYR A 39 13.13 -5.64 -6.86
N TYR A 40 13.43 -4.74 -5.92
CA TYR A 40 13.72 -3.34 -6.22
C TYR A 40 14.94 -3.19 -7.15
N PHE A 41 16.08 -3.80 -6.82
CA PHE A 41 17.28 -3.67 -7.63
C PHE A 41 17.14 -4.29 -9.03
N ASN A 42 16.42 -5.40 -9.14
CA ASN A 42 16.12 -6.01 -10.45
C ASN A 42 15.17 -5.15 -11.29
N SER A 43 14.29 -4.37 -10.65
CA SER A 43 13.45 -3.39 -11.35
C SER A 43 14.23 -2.17 -11.84
N PHE A 44 15.38 -1.87 -11.22
CA PHE A 44 16.18 -0.68 -11.51
C PHE A 44 17.69 -1.01 -11.65
N PRO A 45 18.11 -1.60 -12.79
CA PRO A 45 19.50 -2.04 -12.99
C PRO A 45 20.55 -0.93 -12.80
N THR A 46 20.23 0.31 -13.18
CA THR A 46 21.14 1.45 -12.95
C THR A 46 21.35 1.76 -11.46
N ALA A 47 20.33 1.55 -10.62
CA ALA A 47 20.48 1.69 -9.18
C ALA A 47 21.28 0.51 -8.59
N ALA A 48 21.09 -0.70 -9.14
CA ALA A 48 21.86 -1.88 -8.77
C ALA A 48 23.36 -1.72 -9.08
N GLU A 49 23.69 -1.23 -10.27
CA GLU A 49 25.07 -0.96 -10.68
C GLU A 49 25.73 0.10 -9.79
N LYS A 50 25.01 1.18 -9.46
CA LYS A 50 25.49 2.17 -8.49
C LYS A 50 25.80 1.55 -7.13
N CYS A 51 24.91 0.71 -6.60
CA CYS A 51 25.15 -0.02 -5.34
C CYS A 51 26.31 -1.01 -5.43
N HIS A 52 26.47 -1.71 -6.55
CA HIS A 52 27.57 -2.64 -6.79
C HIS A 52 28.94 -1.92 -6.69
N ASN A 53 29.03 -0.76 -7.34
CA ASN A 53 30.27 0.03 -7.44
C ASN A 53 30.56 0.86 -6.18
N ASP A 54 29.58 1.06 -5.30
CA ASP A 54 29.77 1.76 -4.03
C ASP A 54 30.25 0.80 -2.94
N ALA A 55 31.43 1.05 -2.36
CA ALA A 55 31.98 0.27 -1.26
C ALA A 55 31.08 0.30 0.00
N THR A 56 30.28 1.36 0.16
CA THR A 56 29.44 1.62 1.34
C THR A 56 27.99 1.14 1.19
N CYS A 57 27.60 0.59 0.03
CA CYS A 57 26.23 0.13 -0.15
C CYS A 57 25.90 -1.04 0.80
N PRO A 58 24.83 -0.94 1.63
CA PRO A 58 24.47 -1.98 2.59
C PRO A 58 23.75 -3.19 1.96
N TYR A 59 23.47 -3.15 0.66
CA TYR A 59 22.59 -4.10 -0.01
C TYR A 59 23.31 -5.03 -1.00
N LYS A 60 24.64 -5.17 -0.90
CA LYS A 60 25.43 -5.98 -1.83
C LYS A 60 24.94 -7.43 -1.93
N ASP A 61 24.55 -8.01 -0.79
CA ASP A 61 24.03 -9.39 -0.73
C ASP A 61 22.70 -9.59 -1.48
N SER A 62 22.03 -8.51 -1.89
CA SER A 62 20.73 -8.54 -2.58
C SER A 62 20.81 -8.31 -4.10
N LEU A 63 21.97 -7.93 -4.66
CA LEU A 63 22.10 -7.49 -6.06
C LEU A 63 22.07 -8.63 -7.08
N ASP A 64 22.74 -9.75 -6.82
CA ASP A 64 22.97 -10.81 -7.81
C ASP A 64 21.91 -11.93 -7.78
N SER A 65 20.72 -11.63 -7.26
CA SER A 65 19.65 -12.62 -7.11
C SER A 65 18.61 -12.48 -8.22
N LYS A 66 18.35 -13.57 -8.96
CA LYS A 66 17.27 -13.60 -9.97
C LYS A 66 15.93 -13.57 -9.28
N ALA A 67 15.22 -12.45 -9.37
CA ALA A 67 13.93 -12.22 -8.72
C ALA A 67 13.11 -11.17 -9.47
N CYS A 68 11.80 -11.31 -9.49
CA CYS A 68 10.88 -10.35 -10.11
C CYS A 68 9.55 -10.35 -9.34
N TRP A 69 8.83 -9.23 -9.31
CA TRP A 69 7.58 -9.15 -8.57
C TRP A 69 6.52 -10.12 -9.11
N GLY A 70 6.54 -10.37 -10.42
CA GLY A 70 5.63 -11.28 -11.11
C GLY A 70 4.88 -10.63 -12.27
N TYR A 71 4.83 -9.29 -12.30
CA TYR A 71 4.11 -8.54 -13.33
C TYR A 71 5.00 -8.11 -14.50
N GLU A 72 6.31 -8.25 -14.37
CA GLU A 72 7.28 -7.96 -15.42
C GLU A 72 7.12 -8.97 -16.57
N GLU A 73 7.29 -8.51 -17.81
CA GLU A 73 6.99 -9.32 -19.00
C GLU A 73 7.87 -10.57 -19.13
N ASP A 74 9.12 -10.48 -18.69
CA ASP A 74 10.14 -11.52 -18.71
C ASP A 74 10.27 -12.26 -17.37
N CYS A 75 9.36 -12.01 -16.43
CA CYS A 75 9.38 -12.66 -15.12
C CYS A 75 9.01 -14.15 -15.23
N LYS A 76 9.98 -15.02 -14.95
CA LYS A 76 9.74 -16.46 -14.88
C LYS A 76 9.06 -16.84 -13.56
N PRO A 77 8.14 -17.83 -13.55
CA PRO A 77 7.43 -18.25 -12.34
C PRO A 77 8.35 -18.60 -11.17
N GLU A 78 9.49 -19.24 -11.41
CA GLU A 78 10.48 -19.61 -10.39
C GLU A 78 11.18 -18.41 -9.73
N ASN A 79 11.19 -17.25 -10.38
CA ASN A 79 11.79 -16.01 -9.88
C ASN A 79 10.73 -15.04 -9.31
N SER A 80 9.45 -15.33 -9.50
CA SER A 80 8.35 -14.47 -9.05
C SER A 80 8.30 -14.35 -7.53
N PHE A 81 7.73 -13.24 -7.01
CA PHE A 81 7.60 -13.03 -5.57
C PHE A 81 6.79 -14.14 -4.88
N SER A 82 5.76 -14.63 -5.55
CA SER A 82 4.89 -15.67 -5.06
C SER A 82 4.36 -16.53 -6.19
N ILE A 83 4.17 -17.81 -5.87
CA ILE A 83 3.40 -18.73 -6.70
C ILE A 83 2.12 -19.07 -5.92
N PRO A 84 0.92 -18.79 -6.48
CA PRO A 84 -0.34 -19.15 -5.85
C PRO A 84 -0.38 -20.60 -5.39
N HIS A 85 -0.92 -20.83 -4.20
CA HIS A 85 -1.11 -22.19 -3.68
C HIS A 85 -2.59 -22.55 -3.67
N CYS A 86 -2.97 -23.54 -4.47
CA CYS A 86 -4.34 -24.05 -4.50
C CYS A 86 -4.31 -25.55 -4.16
N PRO A 87 -4.58 -25.98 -2.92
CA PRO A 87 -4.62 -27.41 -2.58
C PRO A 87 -5.79 -28.16 -3.23
N GLY A 88 -5.60 -29.46 -3.50
CA GLY A 88 -6.59 -30.36 -4.08
C GLY A 88 -6.92 -30.09 -5.55
N ASP A 89 -7.99 -30.72 -6.03
CA ASP A 89 -8.47 -30.52 -7.42
C ASP A 89 -8.95 -29.09 -7.66
N HIS A 90 -9.09 -28.72 -8.94
CA HIS A 90 -9.63 -27.42 -9.30
C HIS A 90 -11.06 -27.25 -8.78
N LYS A 91 -11.37 -26.05 -8.26
CA LYS A 91 -12.68 -25.68 -7.72
C LYS A 91 -13.12 -24.35 -8.32
N GLY A 92 -14.43 -24.08 -8.27
CA GLY A 92 -15.03 -22.85 -8.78
C GLY A 92 -15.46 -23.00 -10.23
N TRP A 93 -15.35 -21.91 -11.01
CA TRP A 93 -15.91 -21.80 -12.35
C TRP A 93 -14.90 -22.04 -13.49
N VAL A 94 -13.76 -22.68 -13.19
CA VAL A 94 -12.67 -22.92 -14.14
C VAL A 94 -12.50 -24.41 -14.44
N ALA A 95 -12.09 -24.75 -15.66
CA ALA A 95 -12.04 -26.13 -16.13
C ALA A 95 -10.75 -26.90 -15.80
N THR A 96 -9.67 -26.20 -15.39
CA THR A 96 -8.37 -26.84 -15.14
C THR A 96 -7.67 -26.25 -13.92
N LYS A 97 -6.72 -27.01 -13.36
CA LYS A 97 -5.89 -26.54 -12.25
C LYS A 97 -5.05 -25.33 -12.62
N ARG A 98 -4.52 -25.31 -13.84
CA ARG A 98 -3.75 -24.19 -14.35
C ARG A 98 -4.61 -22.93 -14.45
N ALA A 99 -5.82 -23.03 -15.00
CA ALA A 99 -6.75 -21.92 -15.06
C ALA A 99 -7.13 -21.39 -13.66
N GLN A 100 -7.26 -22.27 -12.66
CA GLN A 100 -7.50 -21.86 -11.27
C GLN A 100 -6.34 -21.03 -10.70
N LEU A 101 -5.11 -21.47 -10.90
CA LEU A 101 -3.90 -20.75 -10.46
C LEU A 101 -3.79 -19.39 -11.16
N ASP A 102 -3.96 -19.37 -12.49
CA ASP A 102 -3.87 -18.14 -13.29
C ASP A 102 -4.97 -17.14 -12.93
N THR A 103 -6.18 -17.64 -12.65
CA THR A 103 -7.31 -16.81 -12.20
C THR A 103 -7.03 -16.21 -10.83
N TYR A 104 -6.55 -17.00 -9.86
CA TYR A 104 -6.18 -16.45 -8.55
C TYR A 104 -5.06 -15.41 -8.66
N TYR A 105 -4.06 -15.68 -9.50
CA TYR A 105 -2.95 -14.77 -9.73
C TYR A 105 -3.43 -13.41 -10.27
N ALA A 106 -4.31 -13.42 -11.27
CA ALA A 106 -4.87 -12.21 -11.86
C ALA A 106 -5.80 -11.44 -10.90
N GLN A 107 -6.55 -12.14 -10.06
CA GLN A 107 -7.55 -11.52 -9.18
C GLN A 107 -7.00 -11.05 -7.84
N GLY A 108 -6.05 -11.78 -7.27
CA GLY A 108 -5.69 -11.68 -5.86
C GLY A 108 -4.21 -11.48 -5.58
N ASP A 109 -3.34 -11.51 -6.59
CA ASP A 109 -1.88 -11.43 -6.42
C ASP A 109 -1.27 -10.37 -7.37
N PHE A 110 0.06 -10.37 -7.58
CA PHE A 110 0.74 -9.43 -8.47
C PHE A 110 0.26 -9.44 -9.93
N GLY A 111 -0.47 -10.47 -10.37
CA GLY A 111 -1.20 -10.46 -11.64
C GLY A 111 -2.26 -9.37 -11.73
N TYR A 112 -2.88 -8.99 -10.61
CA TYR A 112 -3.80 -7.84 -10.53
C TYR A 112 -3.08 -6.54 -10.91
N ILE A 113 -1.87 -6.34 -10.39
CA ILE A 113 -1.03 -5.17 -10.71
C ILE A 113 -0.64 -5.20 -12.19
N ARG A 114 -0.25 -6.37 -12.72
CA ARG A 114 0.08 -6.53 -14.13
C ARG A 114 -1.05 -6.04 -15.02
N ASP A 115 -2.28 -6.43 -14.71
CA ASP A 115 -3.44 -6.10 -15.54
C ASP A 115 -3.74 -4.60 -15.44
N GLN A 116 -3.68 -3.99 -14.24
CA GLN A 116 -3.77 -2.53 -14.09
C GLN A 116 -2.69 -1.76 -14.87
N ARG A 117 -1.46 -2.29 -14.95
CA ARG A 117 -0.38 -1.68 -15.73
C ARG A 117 -0.61 -1.81 -17.23
N LYS A 118 -1.16 -2.93 -17.70
CA LYS A 118 -1.49 -3.16 -19.12
C LYS A 118 -2.66 -2.30 -19.61
N GLU A 119 -3.57 -1.97 -18.70
CA GLU A 119 -4.70 -1.08 -18.96
C GLU A 119 -4.28 0.40 -19.09
N MET A 120 -3.03 0.77 -18.75
CA MET A 120 -2.57 2.16 -18.79
C MET A 120 -2.59 2.73 -20.21
N MET A 121 -3.14 3.94 -20.34
CA MET A 121 -3.24 4.66 -21.60
C MET A 121 -3.05 6.16 -21.41
N LEU A 122 -2.37 6.78 -22.38
CA LEU A 122 -2.25 8.23 -22.47
C LEU A 122 -3.59 8.86 -22.87
N LEU A 123 -4.05 9.79 -22.05
CA LEU A 123 -5.20 10.66 -22.30
C LEU A 123 -4.75 12.06 -22.72
N CYS A 124 -3.63 12.53 -22.18
CA CYS A 124 -3.00 13.83 -22.47
C CYS A 124 -1.52 13.57 -22.76
N GLU A 125 -1.14 13.69 -24.03
CA GLU A 125 0.19 13.34 -24.53
C GLU A 125 1.12 14.57 -24.58
N PRO A 126 2.28 14.52 -23.89
CA PRO A 126 3.26 15.60 -23.90
C PRO A 126 4.14 15.54 -25.17
N LEU A 127 4.52 16.69 -25.73
CA LEU A 127 5.53 16.77 -26.78
C LEU A 127 6.93 16.98 -26.20
N PHE A 128 7.01 17.72 -25.10
CA PHE A 128 8.26 18.05 -24.39
C PHE A 128 8.19 17.68 -22.91
N ILE A 129 9.34 17.67 -22.23
CA ILE A 129 9.42 17.29 -20.81
C ILE A 129 8.65 18.24 -19.88
N ASP A 130 8.56 19.53 -20.25
CA ASP A 130 7.84 20.56 -19.49
C ASP A 130 6.35 20.65 -19.87
N ASP A 131 5.90 19.86 -20.84
CA ASP A 131 4.49 19.73 -21.16
C ASP A 131 3.79 18.88 -20.10
N SER A 132 2.46 18.98 -20.05
CA SER A 132 1.66 18.19 -19.15
C SER A 132 1.40 16.80 -19.71
N SER A 133 1.19 15.82 -18.84
CA SER A 133 0.71 14.50 -19.23
C SER A 133 -0.36 13.99 -18.29
N LEU A 134 -1.30 13.19 -18.80
CA LEU A 134 -2.25 12.41 -18.01
C LEU A 134 -2.31 11.01 -18.61
N GLU A 135 -2.01 10.02 -17.77
CA GLU A 135 -2.07 8.60 -18.10
C GLU A 135 -2.93 7.89 -17.07
N CYS A 136 -3.85 7.04 -17.51
CA CYS A 136 -4.81 6.36 -16.64
C CYS A 136 -4.97 4.90 -17.04
N SER A 137 -5.27 4.02 -16.10
CA SER A 137 -5.85 2.71 -16.41
C SER A 137 -7.31 2.86 -16.85
N GLU A 138 -7.89 1.79 -17.39
CA GLU A 138 -9.29 1.75 -17.81
C GLU A 138 -10.22 2.26 -16.69
N HIS A 139 -11.26 2.97 -17.11
CA HIS A 139 -12.25 3.60 -16.22
C HIS A 139 -11.68 4.61 -15.21
N MET A 140 -10.45 5.11 -15.43
CA MET A 140 -9.75 6.05 -14.53
C MET A 140 -9.62 5.51 -13.10
N ARG A 141 -9.35 4.21 -12.94
CA ARG A 141 -9.18 3.58 -11.63
C ARG A 141 -7.88 3.98 -10.95
N PHE A 142 -6.80 4.05 -11.73
CA PHE A 142 -5.52 4.62 -11.35
C PHE A 142 -5.11 5.64 -12.41
N CYS A 143 -4.56 6.77 -12.01
CA CYS A 143 -3.97 7.73 -12.94
C CYS A 143 -2.68 8.35 -12.39
N ARG A 144 -1.81 8.81 -13.29
CA ARG A 144 -0.67 9.64 -12.98
C ARG A 144 -0.59 10.81 -13.95
N ALA A 145 -0.16 11.96 -13.44
CA ALA A 145 -0.09 13.19 -14.20
C ALA A 145 1.20 13.96 -13.92
N ARG A 146 1.65 14.73 -14.91
CA ARG A 146 2.83 15.60 -14.80
C ARG A 146 2.49 17.02 -15.22
N ASN A 147 3.11 17.99 -14.55
CA ASN A 147 2.97 19.43 -14.84
C ASN A 147 1.51 19.88 -14.97
N VAL A 148 0.62 19.44 -14.08
CA VAL A 148 -0.83 19.74 -14.15
C VAL A 148 -1.22 20.84 -13.17
N MET A 149 -2.22 21.62 -13.54
CA MET A 149 -2.84 22.65 -12.69
C MET A 149 -4.16 22.14 -12.12
N LEU A 150 -4.37 22.36 -10.83
CA LEU A 150 -5.64 22.18 -10.11
C LEU A 150 -6.05 23.51 -9.48
N ASN A 151 -7.29 23.94 -9.71
CA ASN A 151 -7.82 25.19 -9.20
C ASN A 151 -8.79 24.91 -8.04
N PHE A 152 -8.43 25.38 -6.85
CA PHE A 152 -9.20 25.24 -5.61
C PHE A 152 -9.85 26.55 -5.13
N THR A 153 -9.90 27.59 -5.97
CA THR A 153 -10.49 28.90 -5.65
C THR A 153 -11.97 28.77 -5.24
N ASP A 154 -12.73 27.93 -5.93
CA ASP A 154 -14.14 27.66 -5.64
C ASP A 154 -14.39 27.11 -4.23
N LEU A 155 -13.39 26.49 -3.60
CA LEU A 155 -13.53 25.95 -2.24
C LEU A 155 -13.74 27.05 -1.19
N LEU A 156 -13.42 28.31 -1.49
CA LEU A 156 -13.77 29.45 -0.62
C LEU A 156 -15.29 29.54 -0.41
N ASN A 157 -16.07 29.24 -1.45
CA ASN A 157 -17.52 29.38 -1.46
C ASN A 157 -18.27 28.13 -0.99
N ARG A 158 -17.59 26.97 -0.91
CA ARG A 158 -18.17 25.72 -0.39
C ARG A 158 -18.33 25.80 1.13
N LYS A 159 -19.56 25.63 1.63
CA LYS A 159 -19.88 25.66 3.06
C LYS A 159 -20.12 24.26 3.62
N GLU A 160 -20.53 23.34 2.77
CA GLU A 160 -20.79 21.96 3.13
C GLU A 160 -19.49 21.14 3.24
N PRO A 161 -19.46 20.10 4.09
CA PRO A 161 -18.32 19.18 4.12
C PRO A 161 -18.18 18.38 2.82
N LEU A 162 -16.93 18.22 2.37
CA LEU A 162 -16.57 17.62 1.09
C LEU A 162 -16.12 16.16 1.22
N ARG A 163 -16.88 15.32 1.94
CA ARG A 163 -16.66 13.86 1.96
C ARG A 163 -17.52 13.20 0.90
N TYR A 164 -16.91 12.37 0.05
CA TYR A 164 -17.54 11.67 -1.09
C TYR A 164 -18.25 12.55 -2.12
N LYS A 165 -17.94 13.85 -2.13
CA LYS A 165 -18.41 14.75 -3.18
C LYS A 165 -17.71 14.38 -4.49
N MET A 166 -18.48 14.39 -5.57
CA MET A 166 -18.07 14.03 -6.93
C MET A 166 -17.91 15.27 -7.83
N ASP A 167 -17.92 16.44 -7.21
CA ASP A 167 -17.92 17.77 -7.80
C ASP A 167 -16.93 18.68 -7.07
N VAL A 168 -15.83 18.11 -6.56
CA VAL A 168 -14.78 18.90 -5.90
C VAL A 168 -14.07 19.75 -6.95
N LEU A 169 -13.73 19.14 -8.09
CA LEU A 169 -13.30 19.84 -9.29
C LEU A 169 -14.44 19.91 -10.31
N LYS A 170 -14.62 21.07 -10.90
CA LYS A 170 -15.53 21.36 -12.01
C LYS A 170 -14.74 21.55 -13.30
N GLU A 171 -15.47 21.71 -14.41
CA GLU A 171 -14.89 22.02 -15.71
C GLU A 171 -13.93 23.22 -15.62
N GLY A 172 -12.73 23.05 -16.19
CA GLY A 172 -11.68 24.08 -16.18
C GLY A 172 -10.88 24.17 -14.88
N GLN A 173 -11.23 23.43 -13.83
CA GLN A 173 -10.50 23.43 -12.57
C GLN A 173 -9.39 22.39 -12.48
N ILE A 174 -9.20 21.60 -13.54
CA ILE A 174 -8.05 20.72 -13.69
C ILE A 174 -7.64 20.70 -15.15
N GLY A 175 -6.34 20.81 -15.43
CA GLY A 175 -5.86 20.84 -16.80
C GLY A 175 -4.35 20.85 -16.96
N GLY A 176 -3.93 20.78 -18.22
CA GLY A 176 -2.52 20.79 -18.60
C GLY A 176 -2.30 21.15 -20.07
N TYR A 177 -1.06 21.48 -20.43
CA TYR A 177 -0.66 21.78 -21.80
C TYR A 177 -0.16 20.52 -22.51
N CYS A 178 -0.96 19.96 -23.41
CA CYS A 178 -0.68 18.70 -24.11
C CYS A 178 -1.59 18.50 -25.33
N THR A 179 -1.38 17.37 -26.04
CA THR A 179 -2.35 16.84 -26.99
C THR A 179 -3.38 15.98 -26.25
N LEU A 180 -4.55 16.56 -25.96
CA LEU A 180 -5.63 15.90 -25.22
C LEU A 180 -6.52 15.07 -26.15
N ASN A 181 -6.71 13.79 -25.83
CA ASN A 181 -7.71 12.93 -26.45
C ASN A 181 -9.03 13.01 -25.69
N GLU A 182 -9.84 14.02 -25.99
CA GLU A 182 -11.12 14.27 -25.31
C GLU A 182 -12.11 13.11 -25.44
N LYS A 183 -12.17 12.47 -26.60
CA LYS A 183 -13.05 11.31 -26.82
C LYS A 183 -12.69 10.17 -25.87
N ARG A 184 -11.41 9.78 -25.82
CA ARG A 184 -10.94 8.72 -24.94
C ARG A 184 -11.12 9.07 -23.46
N LEU A 185 -10.91 10.33 -23.09
CA LEU A 185 -11.19 10.84 -21.75
C LEU A 185 -12.65 10.61 -21.36
N GLN A 186 -13.61 10.97 -22.22
CA GLN A 186 -15.03 10.79 -21.92
C GLN A 186 -15.45 9.31 -21.91
N GLU A 187 -14.93 8.50 -22.84
CA GLU A 187 -15.22 7.06 -22.91
C GLU A 187 -14.74 6.30 -21.66
N ASN A 188 -13.65 6.75 -21.01
CA ASN A 188 -13.12 6.14 -19.78
C ASN A 188 -13.65 6.79 -18.49
N ALA A 189 -14.53 7.79 -18.57
CA ALA A 189 -15.20 8.39 -17.42
C ALA A 189 -16.58 7.76 -17.18
N ASP A 190 -16.73 6.47 -17.50
CA ASP A 190 -17.99 5.72 -17.48
C ASP A 190 -18.34 5.17 -16.09
N HIS A 191 -17.35 4.93 -15.24
CA HIS A 191 -17.57 4.69 -13.81
C HIS A 191 -17.60 6.02 -13.05
N ILE A 192 -18.75 6.45 -12.57
CA ILE A 192 -18.93 7.69 -11.78
C ILE A 192 -19.40 7.33 -10.37
N SER A 193 -18.44 7.18 -9.45
CA SER A 193 -18.71 6.93 -8.04
C SER A 193 -17.52 7.39 -7.19
N PRO A 194 -17.76 7.91 -5.97
CA PRO A 194 -16.72 8.58 -5.20
C PRO A 194 -15.53 7.68 -4.86
N LEU A 195 -15.73 6.37 -4.71
CA LEU A 195 -14.70 5.42 -4.27
C LEU A 195 -14.42 4.31 -5.29
N GLN A 196 -14.96 4.42 -6.51
CA GLN A 196 -14.78 3.42 -7.57
C GLN A 196 -13.81 3.86 -8.66
N SER A 197 -13.72 5.17 -8.92
CA SER A 197 -12.84 5.75 -9.93
C SER A 197 -12.50 7.21 -9.64
N TRP A 198 -11.53 7.75 -10.36
CA TRP A 198 -11.23 9.18 -10.42
C TRP A 198 -12.04 9.92 -11.50
N GLY A 199 -12.86 9.20 -12.25
CA GLY A 199 -13.78 9.73 -13.27
C GLY A 199 -14.55 10.98 -12.85
N PRO A 200 -15.14 11.06 -11.63
CA PRO A 200 -15.84 12.25 -11.17
C PRO A 200 -15.05 13.56 -11.27
N GLU A 201 -13.74 13.51 -10.99
CA GLU A 201 -12.87 14.69 -11.02
C GLU A 201 -12.17 14.84 -12.38
N LEU A 202 -11.64 13.73 -12.92
CA LEU A 202 -10.79 13.75 -14.11
C LEU A 202 -11.55 13.96 -15.42
N ARG A 203 -12.86 13.70 -15.48
CA ARG A 203 -13.71 14.09 -16.63
C ARG A 203 -13.67 15.59 -16.93
N ASN A 204 -13.30 16.39 -15.93
CA ASN A 204 -13.17 17.84 -16.03
C ASN A 204 -11.80 18.31 -16.52
N PHE A 205 -10.88 17.39 -16.84
CA PHE A 205 -9.56 17.73 -17.39
C PHE A 205 -9.70 18.47 -18.72
N ARG A 206 -8.99 19.59 -18.86
CA ARG A 206 -8.98 20.41 -20.09
C ARG A 206 -7.55 20.71 -20.55
N LYS A 207 -7.42 20.89 -21.87
CA LYS A 207 -6.19 21.41 -22.48
C LYS A 207 -6.07 22.90 -22.15
N LEU A 208 -4.91 23.30 -21.64
CA LEU A 208 -4.56 24.69 -21.38
C LEU A 208 -3.90 25.34 -22.62
N PRO A 209 -3.98 26.67 -22.77
CA PRO A 209 -3.38 27.38 -23.90
C PRO A 209 -1.84 27.42 -23.85
N HIS A 210 -1.25 27.32 -22.67
CA HIS A 210 0.20 27.30 -22.43
C HIS A 210 0.56 26.46 -21.21
N ARG A 211 1.86 26.22 -21.00
CA ARG A 211 2.39 25.43 -19.88
C ARG A 211 2.16 26.17 -18.56
N PRO A 212 1.36 25.62 -17.62
CA PRO A 212 0.93 26.38 -16.46
C PRO A 212 2.07 26.75 -15.50
N ILE A 213 3.07 25.87 -15.36
CA ILE A 213 4.23 26.13 -14.49
C ILE A 213 5.17 27.15 -15.11
N VAL A 214 5.49 27.03 -16.39
CA VAL A 214 6.47 27.91 -17.07
C VAL A 214 5.95 29.33 -17.20
N HIS A 215 4.64 29.48 -17.40
CA HIS A 215 4.00 30.79 -17.57
C HIS A 215 3.55 31.42 -16.24
N GLY A 216 3.69 30.72 -15.10
CA GLY A 216 3.35 31.26 -13.79
C GLY A 216 1.84 31.36 -13.53
N ASP A 217 1.05 30.42 -14.05
CA ASP A 217 -0.42 30.42 -13.92
C ASP A 217 -0.93 29.93 -12.55
N CYS A 218 -0.02 29.49 -11.68
CA CYS A 218 -0.33 28.89 -10.39
C CYS A 218 0.26 29.74 -9.25
N ASP A 219 -0.52 29.90 -8.19
CA ASP A 219 -0.10 30.57 -6.96
C ASP A 219 0.96 29.75 -6.21
N VAL A 220 0.85 28.41 -6.30
CA VAL A 220 1.76 27.46 -5.64
C VAL A 220 2.22 26.38 -6.62
N ILE A 221 3.51 26.04 -6.58
CA ILE A 221 4.08 24.92 -7.34
C ILE A 221 4.59 23.85 -6.37
N ILE A 222 4.09 22.62 -6.53
CA ILE A 222 4.48 21.45 -5.75
C ILE A 222 5.43 20.59 -6.58
N GLU A 223 6.71 20.60 -6.19
CA GLU A 223 7.79 19.86 -6.87
C GLU A 223 7.79 18.37 -6.52
N LYS A 224 7.49 18.02 -5.26
CA LYS A 224 7.51 16.64 -4.77
C LYS A 224 6.33 15.84 -5.32
N PRO A 225 6.48 14.51 -5.53
CA PRO A 225 5.37 13.64 -5.88
C PRO A 225 4.23 13.75 -4.86
N THR A 226 3.01 13.88 -5.35
CA THR A 226 1.82 14.00 -4.50
C THR A 226 0.82 12.91 -4.84
N PHE A 227 0.37 12.16 -3.84
CA PHE A 227 -0.72 11.19 -3.94
C PHE A 227 -2.00 11.83 -3.42
N ILE A 228 -3.07 11.82 -4.21
CA ILE A 228 -4.39 12.27 -3.77
C ILE A 228 -5.20 11.05 -3.36
N MET A 229 -5.73 10.99 -2.14
CA MET A 229 -6.46 9.81 -1.66
C MET A 229 -7.91 10.11 -1.29
N LYS A 230 -8.84 9.28 -1.76
CA LYS A 230 -10.21 9.21 -1.23
C LYS A 230 -10.30 8.01 -0.29
N ILE A 231 -10.79 8.22 0.92
CA ILE A 231 -10.71 7.27 2.04
C ILE A 231 -12.08 6.63 2.31
N ASP A 232 -12.14 5.31 2.54
CA ASP A 232 -13.40 4.60 2.84
C ASP A 232 -13.89 4.88 4.26
N ALA A 233 -13.36 4.25 5.32
CA ALA A 233 -13.89 4.47 6.68
C ALA A 233 -12.83 4.46 7.79
N ILE A 234 -12.40 5.67 8.19
CA ILE A 234 -11.31 5.93 9.15
C ILE A 234 -11.43 5.30 10.55
N VAL A 235 -12.63 4.88 10.98
CA VAL A 235 -12.87 4.31 12.33
C VAL A 235 -12.89 2.79 12.37
N ASN A 236 -12.97 2.12 11.22
CA ASN A 236 -13.11 0.68 11.13
C ASN A 236 -11.90 0.10 10.41
N MET A 237 -11.07 -0.68 11.11
CA MET A 237 -9.81 -1.20 10.56
C MET A 237 -10.02 -2.00 9.27
N TYR A 238 -11.03 -2.86 9.19
CA TYR A 238 -11.29 -3.65 7.98
C TYR A 238 -11.56 -2.73 6.78
N HIS A 239 -12.43 -1.73 6.96
CA HIS A 239 -12.76 -0.75 5.93
C HIS A 239 -11.64 0.24 5.64
N HIS A 240 -10.80 0.60 6.60
CA HIS A 240 -9.74 1.57 6.35
C HIS A 240 -8.50 0.94 5.72
N PHE A 241 -8.23 -0.33 6.01
CA PHE A 241 -7.03 -1.00 5.50
C PHE A 241 -7.07 -1.30 4.01
N CYS A 242 -8.25 -1.25 3.37
CA CYS A 242 -8.31 -1.26 1.92
C CYS A 242 -7.70 0.03 1.32
N ASP A 243 -7.74 1.16 2.02
CA ASP A 243 -7.13 2.42 1.56
C ASP A 243 -5.59 2.28 1.53
N PHE A 244 -4.99 1.76 2.62
CA PHE A 244 -3.55 1.53 2.69
C PHE A 244 -3.07 0.43 1.74
N PHE A 245 -3.86 -0.64 1.62
CA PHE A 245 -3.54 -1.72 0.70
C PHE A 245 -3.56 -1.24 -0.76
N ASN A 246 -4.60 -0.49 -1.16
CA ASN A 246 -4.70 0.03 -2.53
C ASN A 246 -3.67 1.14 -2.80
N LEU A 247 -3.26 1.92 -1.79
CA LEU A 247 -2.10 2.82 -1.90
C LEU A 247 -0.82 2.04 -2.18
N TYR A 248 -0.56 0.96 -1.44
CA TYR A 248 0.60 0.09 -1.68
C TYR A 248 0.58 -0.56 -3.06
N ALA A 249 -0.56 -1.11 -3.48
CA ALA A 249 -0.75 -1.63 -4.83
C ALA A 249 -0.46 -0.56 -5.90
N SER A 250 -0.88 0.68 -5.65
CA SER A 250 -0.64 1.82 -6.54
C SER A 250 0.84 2.19 -6.66
N LEU A 251 1.67 1.95 -5.64
CA LEU A 251 3.13 2.12 -5.76
C LEU A 251 3.70 1.16 -6.82
N HIS A 252 3.19 -0.09 -6.86
CA HIS A 252 3.60 -1.05 -7.88
C HIS A 252 3.03 -0.75 -9.27
N VAL A 253 1.80 -0.24 -9.37
CA VAL A 253 1.25 0.24 -10.66
C VAL A 253 2.09 1.41 -11.18
N ASN A 254 2.51 2.32 -10.29
CA ASN A 254 3.33 3.48 -10.62
C ASN A 254 4.84 3.18 -10.73
N LEU A 255 5.27 1.91 -10.61
CA LEU A 255 6.69 1.54 -10.49
C LEU A 255 7.45 1.80 -11.80
N SER A 256 7.93 3.02 -11.95
CA SER A 256 8.60 3.53 -13.16
C SER A 256 9.86 4.34 -12.85
N HIS A 257 10.11 4.65 -11.57
CA HIS A 257 11.28 5.40 -11.13
C HIS A 257 11.86 4.81 -9.84
N PRO A 258 13.20 4.84 -9.62
CA PRO A 258 13.83 4.30 -8.42
C PRO A 258 13.34 4.90 -7.08
N SER A 259 12.71 6.08 -7.12
CA SER A 259 12.13 6.73 -5.94
C SER A 259 10.68 6.34 -5.66
N ALA A 260 10.13 5.34 -6.36
CA ALA A 260 8.70 5.00 -6.29
C ALA A 260 8.25 4.52 -4.90
N PHE A 261 9.17 3.99 -4.10
CA PHE A 261 8.90 3.59 -2.71
C PHE A 261 9.31 4.65 -1.69
N ASP A 262 9.97 5.74 -2.10
CA ASP A 262 10.48 6.76 -1.18
C ASP A 262 9.35 7.41 -0.39
N THR A 263 9.65 7.80 0.85
CA THR A 263 8.68 8.48 1.71
C THR A 263 8.70 10.00 1.54
N ASP A 264 9.54 10.55 0.65
CA ASP A 264 9.57 11.99 0.36
C ASP A 264 8.52 12.45 -0.64
N ASN A 265 7.28 12.13 -0.34
CA ASN A 265 6.12 12.50 -1.14
C ASN A 265 5.08 13.16 -0.23
N HIS A 266 4.11 13.83 -0.84
CA HIS A 266 2.94 14.32 -0.12
C HIS A 266 1.76 13.38 -0.31
N ILE A 267 0.93 13.27 0.72
CA ILE A 267 -0.36 12.59 0.64
C ILE A 267 -1.44 13.62 1.01
N MET A 268 -2.35 13.86 0.07
CA MET A 268 -3.48 14.75 0.25
C MET A 268 -4.77 13.95 0.32
N ILE A 269 -5.44 14.00 1.47
CA ILE A 269 -6.74 13.40 1.67
C ILE A 269 -7.80 14.29 1.02
N TRP A 270 -8.58 13.72 0.11
CA TRP A 270 -9.57 14.40 -0.71
C TRP A 270 -10.88 14.65 0.06
N GLU A 271 -10.76 15.33 1.20
CA GLU A 271 -11.85 15.71 2.09
C GLU A 271 -11.58 17.08 2.72
N SER A 272 -12.62 17.74 3.22
CA SER A 272 -12.50 19.01 3.98
C SER A 272 -12.27 18.81 5.48
N TYR A 273 -12.34 17.57 5.98
CA TYR A 273 -12.04 17.23 7.37
C TYR A 273 -10.56 16.94 7.54
N SER A 274 -9.97 17.42 8.63
CA SER A 274 -8.62 16.98 8.96
C SER A 274 -8.64 15.52 9.36
N TYR A 275 -7.79 14.76 8.69
CA TYR A 275 -7.70 13.34 8.89
C TYR A 275 -7.22 13.00 10.31
N ARG A 276 -7.98 12.16 11.01
CA ARG A 276 -7.65 11.59 12.32
C ARG A 276 -8.18 10.17 12.37
N SER A 277 -7.32 9.22 12.71
CA SER A 277 -7.69 7.81 12.85
C SER A 277 -6.83 7.14 13.91
N ALA A 278 -7.36 6.09 14.54
CA ALA A 278 -6.56 5.18 15.36
C ALA A 278 -5.47 4.47 14.53
N PHE A 279 -5.59 4.44 13.21
CA PHE A 279 -4.67 3.76 12.30
C PHE A 279 -3.75 4.74 11.54
N GLN A 280 -3.76 6.03 11.90
CA GLN A 280 -3.04 7.08 11.18
C GLN A 280 -1.54 6.81 11.05
N ASP A 281 -0.93 6.14 12.04
CA ASP A 281 0.49 5.79 12.06
C ASP A 281 0.89 4.96 10.83
N THR A 282 -0.06 4.26 10.19
CA THR A 282 0.18 3.50 8.95
C THR A 282 0.67 4.40 7.81
N PHE A 283 0.31 5.68 7.78
CA PHE A 283 0.81 6.61 6.77
C PHE A 283 2.31 6.84 6.83
N GLU A 284 2.95 6.62 7.98
CA GLU A 284 4.42 6.71 8.10
C GLU A 284 5.12 5.64 7.23
N ALA A 285 4.41 4.59 6.81
CA ALA A 285 4.92 3.62 5.85
C ALA A 285 4.96 4.11 4.40
N PHE A 286 4.33 5.25 4.12
CA PHE A 286 4.14 5.79 2.78
C PHE A 286 4.69 7.21 2.63
N THR A 287 4.68 8.02 3.69
CA THR A 287 5.19 9.40 3.66
C THR A 287 5.84 9.80 4.98
N ARG A 288 6.90 10.61 4.89
CA ARG A 288 7.53 11.30 6.04
C ARG A 288 6.99 12.71 6.24
N ASN A 289 6.16 13.19 5.30
CA ASN A 289 5.60 14.53 5.31
C ASN A 289 4.22 14.53 6.00
N PRO A 290 3.80 15.67 6.58
CA PRO A 290 2.45 15.80 7.11
C PRO A 290 1.38 15.55 6.05
N LEU A 291 0.24 14.97 6.47
CA LEU A 291 -0.91 14.78 5.61
C LEU A 291 -1.57 16.13 5.30
N TRP A 292 -1.94 16.31 4.03
CA TRP A 292 -2.75 17.43 3.58
C TRP A 292 -4.22 17.03 3.49
N ASP A 293 -5.09 18.03 3.57
CA ASP A 293 -6.51 17.92 3.24
C ASP A 293 -6.92 19.07 2.30
N LEU A 294 -8.17 19.11 1.83
CA LEU A 294 -8.63 20.14 0.88
C LEU A 294 -8.54 21.58 1.43
N LYS A 295 -8.36 21.78 2.74
CA LYS A 295 -8.18 23.11 3.32
C LYS A 295 -6.77 23.66 3.06
N THR A 296 -5.80 22.79 2.80
CA THR A 296 -4.39 23.16 2.59
C THR A 296 -4.23 24.16 1.46
N PHE A 297 -4.98 23.99 0.38
CA PHE A 297 -4.91 24.82 -0.82
C PHE A 297 -6.22 25.58 -1.09
N ARG A 298 -7.07 25.74 -0.06
CA ARG A 298 -8.36 26.39 -0.21
C ARG A 298 -8.16 27.84 -0.66
N GLY A 299 -8.69 28.19 -1.82
CA GLY A 299 -8.55 29.54 -2.39
C GLY A 299 -7.39 29.70 -3.38
N GLU A 300 -6.58 28.66 -3.58
CA GLU A 300 -5.36 28.73 -4.39
C GLU A 300 -5.51 27.95 -5.71
N THR A 301 -4.73 28.36 -6.72
CA THR A 301 -4.46 27.57 -7.92
C THR A 301 -3.09 26.91 -7.78
N VAL A 302 -3.05 25.59 -7.86
CA VAL A 302 -1.84 24.80 -7.54
C VAL A 302 -1.39 23.99 -8.72
N CYS A 303 -0.11 24.10 -9.05
CA CYS A 303 0.54 23.28 -10.05
C CYS A 303 1.29 22.13 -9.38
N PHE A 304 1.10 20.91 -9.87
CA PHE A 304 1.82 19.72 -9.43
C PHE A 304 2.76 19.23 -10.52
N LYS A 305 4.05 19.11 -10.21
CA LYS A 305 5.04 18.49 -11.11
C LYS A 305 4.73 17.02 -11.32
N ASN A 306 4.36 16.31 -10.26
CA ASN A 306 4.04 14.89 -10.26
C ASN A 306 2.82 14.64 -9.37
N LEU A 307 1.74 14.12 -9.96
CA LEU A 307 0.49 13.84 -9.27
C LEU A 307 0.06 12.40 -9.52
N VAL A 308 -0.33 11.68 -8.48
CA VAL A 308 -0.81 10.31 -8.55
C VAL A 308 -2.19 10.22 -7.94
N PHE A 309 -3.08 9.58 -8.69
CA PHE A 309 -4.44 9.22 -8.33
C PHE A 309 -4.47 7.69 -8.16
N PRO A 310 -4.23 7.18 -6.92
CA PRO A 310 -4.09 5.77 -6.62
C PRO A 310 -5.40 5.00 -6.82
N LEU A 311 -5.29 3.67 -6.92
CA LEU A 311 -6.40 2.72 -6.86
C LEU A 311 -7.29 3.01 -5.64
N LEU A 312 -8.60 2.82 -5.82
CA LEU A 312 -9.61 3.22 -4.86
C LEU A 312 -10.23 2.04 -4.10
N PRO A 313 -10.70 2.25 -2.86
CA PRO A 313 -11.08 1.17 -1.95
C PRO A 313 -12.33 0.38 -2.36
N ARG A 314 -13.19 0.90 -3.24
CA ARG A 314 -14.49 0.30 -3.60
C ARG A 314 -14.63 -0.02 -5.08
N MET A 315 -13.52 -0.09 -5.81
CA MET A 315 -13.49 -0.41 -7.24
C MET A 315 -14.36 -1.63 -7.58
N ILE A 316 -15.05 -1.55 -8.73
CA ILE A 316 -15.74 -2.69 -9.32
C ILE A 316 -14.67 -3.70 -9.73
N PHE A 317 -14.78 -4.94 -9.24
CA PHE A 317 -13.73 -5.96 -9.34
C PHE A 317 -12.38 -5.51 -8.75
N GLY A 318 -12.43 -4.67 -7.71
CA GLY A 318 -11.25 -4.23 -6.96
C GLY A 318 -10.64 -5.32 -6.07
N LEU A 319 -9.46 -5.02 -5.53
CA LEU A 319 -8.78 -5.88 -4.57
C LEU A 319 -9.01 -5.38 -3.12
N TYR A 320 -9.05 -6.31 -2.17
CA TYR A 320 -9.46 -6.15 -0.76
C TYR A 320 -10.98 -6.10 -0.54
N TYR A 321 -11.72 -5.26 -1.27
CA TYR A 321 -13.19 -5.26 -1.29
C TYR A 321 -13.72 -5.71 -2.64
N ASN A 322 -14.88 -6.40 -2.63
CA ASN A 322 -15.56 -6.88 -3.84
C ASN A 322 -14.65 -7.71 -4.76
N THR A 323 -13.64 -8.37 -4.18
CA THR A 323 -12.65 -9.11 -4.95
C THR A 323 -13.25 -10.42 -5.45
N PRO A 324 -13.26 -10.68 -6.76
CA PRO A 324 -13.91 -11.86 -7.34
C PRO A 324 -13.06 -13.13 -7.17
N LEU A 325 -12.56 -13.42 -5.96
CA LEU A 325 -11.57 -14.47 -5.73
C LEU A 325 -12.08 -15.87 -6.03
N ILE A 326 -11.33 -16.59 -6.88
CA ILE A 326 -11.55 -18.02 -7.11
C ILE A 326 -11.40 -18.84 -5.81
N TYR A 327 -12.25 -19.86 -5.68
CA TYR A 327 -12.26 -20.74 -4.51
C TYR A 327 -11.02 -21.61 -4.43
N GLY A 328 -10.59 -21.90 -3.19
CA GLY A 328 -9.60 -22.95 -2.90
C GLY A 328 -8.14 -22.57 -3.10
N CYS A 329 -7.84 -21.32 -3.47
CA CYS A 329 -6.48 -20.78 -3.53
C CYS A 329 -6.17 -19.87 -2.33
N GLU A 330 -4.90 -19.81 -1.96
CA GLU A 330 -4.36 -19.04 -0.83
C GLU A 330 -2.94 -18.52 -1.13
N LYS A 331 -2.44 -17.66 -0.23
CA LYS A 331 -1.08 -17.08 -0.22
C LYS A 331 -0.81 -16.10 -1.37
N SER A 332 -1.53 -14.98 -1.37
CA SER A 332 -1.20 -13.85 -2.23
C SER A 332 0.13 -13.23 -1.83
N GLY A 333 1.05 -13.13 -2.79
CA GLY A 333 2.30 -12.40 -2.63
C GLY A 333 2.07 -10.92 -2.38
N LEU A 334 1.11 -10.30 -3.07
CA LEU A 334 0.78 -8.89 -2.89
C LEU A 334 0.32 -8.57 -1.45
N PHE A 335 -0.53 -9.41 -0.85
CA PHE A 335 -0.95 -9.24 0.56
C PHE A 335 0.18 -9.50 1.55
N LYS A 336 1.04 -10.49 1.27
CA LYS A 336 2.23 -10.74 2.10
C LYS A 336 3.19 -9.55 2.04
N ALA A 337 3.51 -9.08 0.83
CA ALA A 337 4.40 -7.94 0.59
C ALA A 337 3.86 -6.67 1.26
N PHE A 338 2.56 -6.40 1.17
CA PHE A 338 1.94 -5.28 1.90
C PHE A 338 2.17 -5.37 3.42
N GLY A 339 1.93 -6.54 4.01
CA GLY A 339 2.16 -6.77 5.44
C GLY A 339 3.63 -6.56 5.84
N ASP A 340 4.56 -7.12 5.06
CA ASP A 340 6.00 -6.98 5.29
C ASP A 340 6.48 -5.53 5.12
N HIS A 341 5.95 -4.79 4.14
CA HIS A 341 6.23 -3.37 3.92
C HIS A 341 5.83 -2.52 5.12
N VAL A 342 4.58 -2.66 5.57
CA VAL A 342 4.06 -1.89 6.71
C VAL A 342 4.83 -2.22 7.99
N LEU A 343 5.07 -3.50 8.28
CA LEU A 343 5.78 -3.89 9.51
C LEU A 343 7.24 -3.43 9.50
N HIS A 344 7.92 -3.46 8.35
CA HIS A 344 9.27 -2.95 8.20
C HIS A 344 9.32 -1.43 8.41
N ARG A 345 8.50 -0.68 7.65
CA ARG A 345 8.52 0.79 7.68
C ARG A 345 8.14 1.36 9.04
N LEU A 346 7.19 0.73 9.74
CA LEU A 346 6.79 1.12 11.10
C LEU A 346 7.73 0.56 12.19
N GLN A 347 8.80 -0.14 11.80
CA GLN A 347 9.80 -0.72 12.70
C GLN A 347 9.20 -1.68 13.74
N ILE A 348 8.22 -2.49 13.33
CA ILE A 348 7.56 -3.46 14.21
C ILE A 348 8.42 -4.71 14.33
N SER A 349 9.01 -4.90 15.50
CA SER A 349 9.94 -5.99 15.78
C SER A 349 9.25 -7.34 15.90
N LEU A 350 9.83 -8.35 15.23
CA LEU A 350 9.59 -9.75 15.57
C LEU A 350 10.57 -10.15 16.67
N HIS A 351 10.07 -10.61 17.81
CA HIS A 351 10.91 -10.95 18.94
C HIS A 351 11.44 -12.38 18.82
N PRO A 352 12.76 -12.60 19.04
CA PRO A 352 13.31 -13.94 19.14
C PRO A 352 12.57 -14.76 20.20
N ARG A 353 12.25 -16.01 19.87
CA ARG A 353 11.65 -16.93 20.83
C ARG A 353 12.68 -17.29 21.89
N LYS A 354 12.30 -17.13 23.17
CA LYS A 354 13.12 -17.50 24.33
C LYS A 354 12.80 -18.89 24.87
N ASP A 355 11.63 -19.41 24.51
CA ASP A 355 11.11 -20.70 24.95
C ASP A 355 10.24 -21.31 23.84
N ARG A 356 9.78 -22.54 24.08
CA ARG A 356 8.94 -23.30 23.13
C ARG A 356 7.44 -23.05 23.31
N LYS A 357 7.03 -22.12 24.19
CA LYS A 357 5.61 -21.90 24.49
C LYS A 357 4.89 -21.27 23.30
N ILE A 358 3.66 -21.72 23.06
CA ILE A 358 2.79 -21.17 22.03
C ILE A 358 2.20 -19.85 22.55
N ARG A 359 2.45 -18.74 21.84
CA ARG A 359 1.95 -17.42 22.21
C ARG A 359 0.53 -17.26 21.67
N ILE A 360 -0.44 -17.26 22.59
CA ILE A 360 -1.86 -17.10 22.27
C ILE A 360 -2.30 -15.70 22.66
N THR A 361 -2.85 -14.96 21.70
CA THR A 361 -3.48 -13.67 21.95
C THR A 361 -4.97 -13.79 21.73
N LEU A 362 -5.75 -13.56 22.79
CA LEU A 362 -7.20 -13.45 22.74
C LEU A 362 -7.58 -11.97 22.64
N LEU A 363 -8.13 -11.57 21.51
CA LEU A 363 -8.68 -10.24 21.28
C LEU A 363 -10.07 -10.12 21.91
N SER A 364 -10.13 -9.37 23.00
CA SER A 364 -11.37 -8.97 23.65
C SER A 364 -11.90 -7.68 23.02
N ARG A 365 -13.23 -7.56 22.95
CA ARG A 365 -13.92 -6.44 22.32
C ARG A 365 -14.56 -5.52 23.36
N ASP A 366 -14.08 -4.29 23.39
CA ASP A 366 -14.67 -3.19 24.17
C ASP A 366 -15.73 -2.45 23.36
N THR A 367 -16.72 -3.18 22.85
CA THR A 367 -17.85 -2.64 22.07
C THR A 367 -19.18 -2.98 22.73
N GLN A 368 -20.32 -2.49 22.23
CA GLN A 368 -21.63 -2.92 22.77
C GLN A 368 -22.05 -4.32 22.26
N TYR A 369 -21.60 -4.69 21.07
CA TYR A 369 -22.03 -5.90 20.36
C TYR A 369 -20.86 -6.84 20.03
N ARG A 370 -21.18 -8.06 19.60
CA ARG A 370 -20.20 -9.07 19.19
C ARG A 370 -19.16 -9.34 20.27
N LYS A 371 -19.61 -9.72 21.47
CA LYS A 371 -18.72 -10.08 22.59
C LYS A 371 -18.60 -11.57 22.76
N ILE A 372 -17.46 -11.98 23.30
CA ILE A 372 -17.29 -13.29 23.93
C ILE A 372 -17.73 -13.11 25.39
N LEU A 373 -18.81 -13.77 25.81
CA LEU A 373 -19.40 -13.49 27.12
C LEU A 373 -18.65 -14.15 28.27
N ASN A 374 -17.94 -15.25 28.00
CA ASN A 374 -17.17 -16.01 29.00
C ASN A 374 -15.65 -15.95 28.75
N GLU A 375 -15.13 -14.79 28.35
CA GLU A 375 -13.70 -14.58 28.11
C GLU A 375 -12.81 -15.01 29.29
N ASN A 376 -13.24 -14.75 30.52
CA ASN A 376 -12.45 -15.10 31.70
C ASN A 376 -12.38 -16.63 31.89
N GLU A 377 -13.46 -17.36 31.61
CA GLU A 377 -13.45 -18.83 31.61
C GLU A 377 -12.52 -19.35 30.52
N LEU A 378 -12.59 -18.77 29.32
CA LEU A 378 -11.74 -19.14 28.18
C LEU A 378 -10.25 -18.92 28.47
N VAL A 379 -9.90 -17.75 29.00
CA VAL A 379 -8.51 -17.43 29.37
C VAL A 379 -8.02 -18.35 30.48
N LYS A 380 -8.87 -18.68 31.46
CA LYS A 380 -8.52 -19.62 32.53
C LYS A 380 -8.20 -21.00 31.95
N ALA A 381 -9.09 -21.56 31.12
CA ALA A 381 -8.90 -22.85 30.48
C ALA A 381 -7.63 -22.89 29.59
N LEU A 382 -7.37 -21.83 28.82
CA LEU A 382 -6.14 -21.74 28.02
C LEU A 382 -4.88 -21.70 28.90
N LYS A 383 -4.93 -21.06 30.07
CA LYS A 383 -3.78 -20.96 30.99
C LYS A 383 -3.51 -22.24 31.78
N GLU A 384 -4.44 -23.18 31.81
CA GLU A 384 -4.23 -24.49 32.44
C GLU A 384 -3.21 -25.35 31.68
N ASN A 385 -3.02 -25.10 30.37
CA ASN A 385 -1.96 -25.75 29.61
C ASN A 385 -0.60 -25.02 29.82
N PRO A 386 0.42 -25.67 30.40
CA PRO A 386 1.71 -25.03 30.69
C PRO A 386 2.53 -24.67 29.45
N GLU A 387 2.20 -25.25 28.29
CA GLU A 387 2.83 -24.96 26.99
C GLU A 387 2.32 -23.65 26.39
N TYR A 388 1.27 -23.04 26.93
CA TYR A 388 0.68 -21.82 26.38
C TYR A 388 1.14 -20.57 27.15
N LYS A 389 1.40 -19.51 26.39
CA LYS A 389 1.55 -18.16 26.92
C LYS A 389 0.37 -17.32 26.45
N VAL A 390 -0.61 -17.15 27.34
CA VAL A 390 -1.91 -16.57 27.00
C VAL A 390 -1.97 -15.09 27.41
N ASN A 391 -2.25 -14.22 26.44
CA ASN A 391 -2.49 -12.80 26.63
C ASN A 391 -3.92 -12.45 26.22
N LYS A 392 -4.69 -11.85 27.12
CA LYS A 392 -5.96 -11.19 26.77
C LYS A 392 -5.68 -9.72 26.46
N MET A 393 -6.06 -9.26 25.27
CA MET A 393 -5.80 -7.90 24.82
C MET A 393 -7.09 -7.19 24.42
N VAL A 394 -7.16 -5.90 24.74
CA VAL A 394 -8.22 -5.00 24.26
C VAL A 394 -7.54 -3.93 23.42
N TYR A 395 -7.78 -3.96 22.11
CA TYR A 395 -7.23 -2.99 21.17
C TYR A 395 -8.14 -1.76 21.12
N ASN A 396 -7.94 -0.84 22.07
CA ASN A 396 -8.62 0.45 22.14
C ASN A 396 -7.59 1.59 22.21
N LYS A 397 -8.06 2.82 22.48
CA LYS A 397 -7.21 4.03 22.55
C LYS A 397 -6.07 3.96 23.58
N ASN A 398 -6.11 3.02 24.52
CA ASN A 398 -5.07 2.87 25.55
C ASN A 398 -3.85 2.07 25.05
N VAL A 399 -3.96 1.40 23.90
CA VAL A 399 -2.88 0.67 23.26
C VAL A 399 -2.61 1.30 21.91
N SER A 400 -1.43 1.92 21.74
CA SER A 400 -1.06 2.55 20.47
C SER A 400 -1.11 1.55 19.32
N PHE A 401 -1.38 2.03 18.10
CA PHE A 401 -1.53 1.14 16.95
C PHE A 401 -0.26 0.32 16.68
N LYS A 402 0.92 0.95 16.73
CA LYS A 402 2.20 0.23 16.64
C LYS A 402 2.33 -0.87 17.69
N LYS A 403 1.84 -0.65 18.93
CA LYS A 403 1.86 -1.69 19.96
C LYS A 403 0.88 -2.83 19.67
N GLN A 404 -0.29 -2.52 19.11
CA GLN A 404 -1.23 -3.56 18.64
C GLN A 404 -0.57 -4.43 17.56
N LEU A 405 0.13 -3.82 16.59
CA LEU A 405 0.89 -4.54 15.57
C LEU A 405 2.02 -5.39 16.15
N GLU A 406 2.78 -4.87 17.12
CA GLU A 406 3.87 -5.59 17.79
C GLU A 406 3.34 -6.84 18.52
N ILE A 407 2.23 -6.73 19.25
CA ILE A 407 1.60 -7.87 19.93
C ILE A 407 1.13 -8.90 18.90
N THR A 408 0.47 -8.44 17.84
CA THR A 408 -0.03 -9.30 16.76
C THR A 408 1.12 -10.03 16.05
N ARG A 409 2.17 -9.33 15.59
CA ARG A 409 3.36 -9.92 14.93
C ARG A 409 4.06 -10.96 15.80
N ASN A 410 3.89 -10.88 17.12
CA ASN A 410 4.44 -11.81 18.10
C ASN A 410 3.42 -12.80 18.66
N SER A 411 2.34 -13.08 17.92
CA SER A 411 1.33 -14.09 18.26
C SER A 411 1.44 -15.30 17.34
N ASP A 412 1.32 -16.50 17.90
CA ASP A 412 1.30 -17.77 17.15
C ASP A 412 -0.14 -18.24 16.89
N ILE A 413 -1.05 -17.94 17.83
CA ILE A 413 -2.50 -18.10 17.66
C ILE A 413 -3.18 -16.78 18.01
N PHE A 414 -3.98 -16.24 17.09
CA PHE A 414 -4.77 -15.04 17.28
C PHE A 414 -6.27 -15.40 17.32
N ILE A 415 -6.87 -15.27 18.50
CA ILE A 415 -8.25 -15.68 18.77
C ILE A 415 -9.11 -14.43 18.86
N GLY A 416 -10.28 -14.42 18.23
CA GLY A 416 -11.26 -13.36 18.38
C GLY A 416 -12.64 -13.78 17.89
N ILE A 417 -13.62 -12.90 18.06
CA ILE A 417 -14.94 -13.03 17.43
C ILE A 417 -15.04 -12.04 16.27
N HIS A 418 -15.90 -12.34 15.29
CA HIS A 418 -16.08 -11.55 14.08
C HIS A 418 -16.06 -10.03 14.30
N GLY A 419 -15.25 -9.33 13.50
CA GLY A 419 -15.26 -7.87 13.41
C GLY A 419 -13.87 -7.28 13.21
N ALA A 420 -13.83 -5.96 12.96
CA ALA A 420 -12.67 -5.27 12.38
C ALA A 420 -11.32 -5.49 13.07
N GLY A 421 -11.31 -5.84 14.35
CA GLY A 421 -10.07 -6.19 15.05
C GLY A 421 -9.37 -7.43 14.48
N LEU A 422 -10.10 -8.36 13.83
CA LEU A 422 -9.50 -9.51 13.16
C LEU A 422 -8.67 -9.13 11.92
N THR A 423 -8.81 -7.91 11.38
CA THR A 423 -7.94 -7.39 10.30
C THR A 423 -6.46 -7.38 10.68
N HIS A 424 -6.14 -7.39 11.99
CA HIS A 424 -4.78 -7.61 12.48
C HIS A 424 -4.14 -8.90 11.94
N LEU A 425 -4.92 -9.88 11.47
CA LEU A 425 -4.41 -11.10 10.86
C LEU A 425 -3.44 -10.87 9.70
N MET A 426 -3.50 -9.71 9.02
CA MET A 426 -2.56 -9.34 7.96
C MET A 426 -1.12 -9.21 8.46
N PHE A 427 -0.95 -8.96 9.76
CA PHE A 427 0.35 -8.67 10.39
C PHE A 427 0.88 -9.82 11.24
N LEU A 428 0.20 -10.96 11.22
CA LEU A 428 0.66 -12.18 11.86
C LEU A 428 1.91 -12.74 11.15
N PRO A 429 2.77 -13.48 11.87
CA PRO A 429 3.85 -14.22 11.25
C PRO A 429 3.32 -15.37 10.40
N ASP A 430 4.09 -15.83 9.42
CA ASP A 430 3.64 -16.78 8.40
C ASP A 430 3.21 -18.15 8.96
N TRP A 431 3.72 -18.54 10.13
CA TRP A 431 3.36 -19.80 10.80
C TRP A 431 2.09 -19.70 11.66
N ALA A 432 1.52 -18.50 11.85
CA ALA A 432 0.43 -18.30 12.78
C ALA A 432 -0.92 -18.80 12.26
N ALA A 433 -1.85 -18.96 13.21
CA ALA A 433 -3.24 -19.30 12.95
C ALA A 433 -4.19 -18.27 13.56
N VAL A 434 -5.27 -17.99 12.84
CA VAL A 434 -6.44 -17.23 13.31
C VAL A 434 -7.51 -18.20 13.76
N PHE A 435 -8.11 -17.94 14.91
CA PHE A 435 -9.29 -18.64 15.39
C PHE A 435 -10.43 -17.65 15.57
N GLU A 436 -11.34 -17.59 14.58
CA GLU A 436 -12.57 -16.83 14.67
C GLU A 436 -13.62 -17.68 15.39
N ILE A 437 -13.88 -17.38 16.66
CA ILE A 437 -14.78 -18.18 17.51
C ILE A 437 -16.15 -18.32 16.87
N TYR A 438 -16.67 -17.23 16.32
CA TYR A 438 -17.91 -17.21 15.57
C TYR A 438 -17.87 -16.09 14.54
N ASN A 439 -18.36 -16.40 13.34
CA ASN A 439 -18.28 -15.57 12.14
C ASN A 439 -19.50 -14.68 11.90
N CYS A 440 -20.50 -14.68 12.79
CA CYS A 440 -21.67 -13.82 12.67
C CYS A 440 -22.42 -13.98 11.35
N GLU A 441 -22.51 -15.23 10.86
CA GLU A 441 -23.14 -15.58 9.57
C GLU A 441 -22.44 -15.00 8.33
N ASP A 442 -21.23 -14.45 8.50
CA ASP A 442 -20.35 -13.98 7.43
C ASP A 442 -19.04 -14.81 7.41
N PRO A 443 -19.11 -16.09 6.98
CA PRO A 443 -17.98 -17.03 7.04
C PRO A 443 -16.83 -16.68 6.10
N ASN A 444 -17.06 -15.83 5.09
CA ASN A 444 -16.08 -15.57 4.04
C ASN A 444 -15.23 -14.34 4.34
N CYS A 445 -15.75 -13.32 5.03
CA CYS A 445 -15.04 -12.05 5.25
C CYS A 445 -13.60 -12.20 5.78
N TYR A 446 -13.38 -12.71 7.00
CA TYR A 446 -12.01 -12.87 7.53
C TYR A 446 -11.33 -14.15 7.05
N LYS A 447 -12.09 -15.16 6.62
CA LYS A 447 -11.55 -16.37 6.01
C LYS A 447 -10.84 -16.06 4.69
N ASP A 448 -11.44 -15.26 3.82
CA ASP A 448 -10.85 -14.86 2.55
C ASP A 448 -9.67 -13.91 2.76
N LEU A 449 -9.76 -12.98 3.73
CA LEU A 449 -8.61 -12.16 4.12
C LEU A 449 -7.44 -13.02 4.63
N ALA A 450 -7.72 -14.04 5.45
CA ALA A 450 -6.70 -14.98 5.92
C ALA A 450 -6.11 -15.82 4.78
N ARG A 451 -6.94 -16.26 3.82
CA ARG A 451 -6.49 -16.95 2.60
C ARG A 451 -5.58 -16.06 1.76
N LEU A 452 -5.95 -14.80 1.55
CA LEU A 452 -5.12 -13.81 0.84
C LEU A 452 -3.78 -13.63 1.55
N ARG A 453 -3.79 -13.35 2.85
CA ARG A 453 -2.56 -13.22 3.64
C ARG A 453 -1.73 -14.51 3.69
N GLY A 454 -2.37 -15.67 3.56
CA GLY A 454 -1.70 -16.97 3.62
C GLY A 454 -1.53 -17.54 5.03
N VAL A 455 -2.27 -17.02 6.02
CA VAL A 455 -2.28 -17.55 7.40
C VAL A 455 -3.39 -18.58 7.57
N LYS A 456 -3.20 -19.53 8.50
CA LYS A 456 -4.22 -20.55 8.74
C LYS A 456 -5.43 -19.94 9.44
N TYR A 457 -6.62 -20.38 9.04
CA TYR A 457 -7.88 -19.89 9.58
C TYR A 457 -8.74 -21.05 10.07
N PHE A 458 -9.25 -20.90 11.28
CA PHE A 458 -10.14 -21.84 11.94
C PHE A 458 -11.36 -21.10 12.46
N THR A 459 -12.51 -21.77 12.42
CA THR A 459 -13.75 -21.31 13.05
C THR A 459 -14.38 -22.47 13.82
N TRP A 460 -15.12 -22.14 14.88
CA TRP A 460 -15.89 -23.15 15.60
C TRP A 460 -16.94 -23.78 14.67
N LYS A 461 -17.08 -25.11 14.71
CA LYS A 461 -17.99 -25.87 13.84
C LYS A 461 -19.22 -26.40 14.57
N ASP A 462 -19.07 -26.76 15.84
CA ASP A 462 -20.17 -27.30 16.63
C ASP A 462 -21.02 -26.17 17.21
N THR A 463 -22.06 -25.79 16.47
CA THR A 463 -22.98 -24.71 16.85
C THR A 463 -23.73 -25.00 18.14
N SER A 464 -23.86 -26.27 18.58
CA SER A 464 -24.49 -26.60 19.86
C SER A 464 -23.73 -26.05 21.07
N LYS A 465 -22.46 -25.67 20.89
CA LYS A 465 -21.60 -25.07 21.92
C LYS A 465 -21.62 -23.55 21.91
N LEU A 466 -22.34 -22.93 20.97
CA LEU A 466 -22.45 -21.48 20.83
C LEU A 466 -23.86 -21.03 21.21
N VAL A 467 -23.97 -20.22 22.26
CA VAL A 467 -25.25 -19.64 22.68
C VAL A 467 -25.23 -18.15 22.36
N GLN A 468 -26.06 -17.75 21.39
CA GLN A 468 -26.35 -16.36 21.10
C GLN A 468 -27.21 -15.77 22.23
N GLN A 469 -26.83 -14.62 22.76
CA GLN A 469 -27.64 -13.94 23.80
C GLN A 469 -28.26 -12.61 23.34
N ASP A 470 -27.90 -12.14 22.14
CA ASP A 470 -28.50 -10.95 21.54
C ASP A 470 -28.59 -11.10 20.00
N PRO A 471 -29.50 -10.38 19.32
CA PRO A 471 -29.63 -10.42 17.86
C PRO A 471 -28.45 -9.79 17.10
N VAL A 472 -27.43 -9.30 17.83
CA VAL A 472 -26.29 -8.53 17.32
C VAL A 472 -24.97 -9.29 17.55
N CYS A 473 -25.09 -10.61 17.59
CA CYS A 473 -24.02 -11.59 17.56
C CYS A 473 -23.05 -11.64 18.76
N SER A 474 -23.52 -11.43 19.99
CA SER A 474 -22.76 -11.78 21.20
C SER A 474 -22.98 -13.24 21.62
N TYR A 475 -21.89 -13.96 21.92
CA TYR A 475 -21.92 -15.41 22.16
C TYR A 475 -21.19 -15.85 23.42
N ARG A 476 -21.74 -16.89 24.05
CA ARG A 476 -21.05 -17.70 25.05
C ARG A 476 -20.60 -19.02 24.41
N LEU A 477 -19.33 -19.37 24.59
CA LEU A 477 -18.78 -20.66 24.15
C LEU A 477 -18.81 -21.64 25.32
N PHE A 478 -19.43 -22.80 25.19
CA PHE A 478 -19.36 -23.83 26.24
C PHE A 478 -17.97 -24.48 26.26
N ILE A 479 -17.24 -24.23 27.35
CA ILE A 479 -15.94 -24.84 27.63
C ILE A 479 -16.23 -26.06 28.51
N ARG A 480 -16.04 -27.26 27.97
CA ARG A 480 -16.07 -28.52 28.73
C ARG A 480 -14.76 -29.25 28.52
#